data_AF-A0A4Y9ZIB9-F1
#
_entry.id   AF-A0A4Y9ZIB9-F1
#
_cell.length_a   1.000
_cell.length_b   1.000
_cell.length_c   1.000
_cell.angle_alpha   90.00
_cell.angle_beta   90.00
_cell.angle_gamma   90.00
#
_symmetry.space_group_name_H-M   'P 1'
#
loop_
_entity.id
_entity.type
_entity.pdbx_description
1 polymer ?
#
loop_
_entity_poly.entity_id
_entity_poly.type
_entity_poly.pdbx_seq_one_letter_code
_entity_poly.pdbx_strand_id
1 'polypeptide(L)'
;MELTPQAVEAALKEGAFLRALVMAFRLNEKEITQAVYGAVPHRDIKLVVRQLPTMYVPKLLAIAAELLEKGPRLEFGLLWIREALMVHGRWIRERTVELASVLRQVNRALVLYEETVLKLWVLRFSHAHKMLTRRSRRCNENTATLSYIIDQSKRREAETDRMQVE
;
A
#
# COMPACT_ATOMS: atom_id res chain seq x y z
N MET A 1 -39.46 1.47 -3.15
CA MET A 1 -38.19 0.74 -3.28
C MET A 1 -37.93 0.10 -1.94
N GLU A 2 -38.01 -1.23 -1.83
CA GLU A 2 -37.77 -1.93 -0.58
C GLU A 2 -36.27 -1.91 -0.25
N LEU A 3 -35.93 -1.54 0.99
CA LEU A 3 -34.58 -1.51 1.51
C LEU A 3 -34.33 -2.82 2.27
N THR A 4 -33.80 -3.81 1.58
CA THR A 4 -33.43 -5.11 2.17
C THR A 4 -32.01 -5.52 1.74
N PRO A 5 -31.28 -6.31 2.56
CA PRO A 5 -29.97 -6.83 2.19
C PRO A 5 -29.99 -7.63 0.87
N GLN A 6 -31.06 -8.39 0.63
CA GLN A 6 -31.25 -9.18 -0.58
C GLN A 6 -31.36 -8.29 -1.82
N ALA A 7 -32.02 -7.14 -1.70
CA ALA A 7 -32.14 -6.18 -2.80
C ALA A 7 -30.79 -5.51 -3.13
N VAL A 8 -29.91 -5.32 -2.14
CA VAL A 8 -28.53 -4.85 -2.38
C VAL A 8 -27.72 -5.90 -3.14
N GLU A 9 -27.83 -7.17 -2.75
CA GLU A 9 -27.14 -8.27 -3.43
C GLU A 9 -27.62 -8.45 -4.88
N ALA A 10 -28.93 -8.33 -5.11
CA ALA A 10 -29.50 -8.33 -6.46
C ALA A 10 -28.95 -7.18 -7.31
N ALA A 11 -28.87 -5.97 -6.76
CA ALA A 11 -28.28 -4.82 -7.46
C ALA A 11 -26.78 -5.02 -7.80
N LEU A 12 -26.03 -5.71 -6.94
CA LEU A 12 -24.64 -6.08 -7.24
C LEU A 12 -24.56 -7.09 -8.40
N LYS A 13 -25.43 -8.10 -8.42
CA LYS A 13 -25.49 -9.12 -9.50
C LYS A 13 -25.86 -8.50 -10.85
N GLU A 14 -26.69 -7.47 -10.86
CA GLU A 14 -27.05 -6.70 -12.06
C GLU A 14 -25.93 -5.74 -12.53
N GLY A 15 -24.83 -5.60 -11.78
CA GLY A 15 -23.77 -4.63 -12.08
C GLY A 15 -24.16 -3.16 -11.80
N ALA A 16 -25.27 -2.93 -11.12
CA ALA A 16 -25.77 -1.60 -10.77
C ALA A 16 -25.07 -1.06 -9.50
N PHE A 17 -23.74 -0.86 -9.59
CA PHE A 17 -22.88 -0.56 -8.42
C PHE A 17 -23.27 0.72 -7.66
N LEU A 18 -23.61 1.81 -8.36
CA LEU A 18 -24.06 3.05 -7.71
C LEU A 18 -25.34 2.81 -6.90
N ARG A 19 -26.31 2.09 -7.48
CA ARG A 19 -27.59 1.80 -6.84
C ARG A 19 -27.36 0.95 -5.59
N ALA A 20 -26.55 -0.11 -5.71
CA ALA A 20 -26.16 -0.96 -4.58
C ALA A 20 -25.49 -0.14 -3.46
N LEU A 21 -24.57 0.76 -3.82
CA LEU A 21 -23.84 1.59 -2.85
C LEU A 21 -24.76 2.57 -2.11
N VAL A 22 -25.66 3.24 -2.83
CA VAL A 22 -26.65 4.14 -2.22
C VAL A 22 -27.61 3.36 -1.31
N MET A 23 -28.07 2.18 -1.74
CA MET A 23 -28.92 1.33 -0.91
C MET A 23 -28.20 0.89 0.36
N ALA A 24 -26.93 0.50 0.28
CA ALA A 24 -26.12 0.15 1.45
C ALA A 24 -25.95 1.33 2.42
N PHE A 25 -25.68 2.54 1.90
CA PHE A 25 -25.60 3.75 2.75
C PHE A 25 -26.92 4.12 3.43
N ARG A 26 -28.06 3.72 2.84
CA ARG A 26 -29.39 3.94 3.42
C ARG A 26 -29.74 2.88 4.45
N LEU A 27 -29.35 1.63 4.25
CA LEU A 27 -29.46 0.57 5.26
C LEU A 27 -28.58 0.85 6.48
N ASN A 28 -27.46 1.55 6.29
CA ASN A 28 -26.54 1.94 7.35
C ASN A 28 -25.93 0.74 8.11
N GLU A 29 -25.95 -0.43 7.49
CA GLU A 29 -25.29 -1.64 7.98
C GLU A 29 -23.84 -1.67 7.47
N LYS A 30 -22.91 -1.76 8.42
CA LYS A 30 -21.48 -1.66 8.13
C LYS A 30 -20.98 -2.80 7.25
N GLU A 31 -21.39 -4.03 7.57
CA GLU A 31 -20.98 -5.24 6.86
C GLU A 31 -21.44 -5.22 5.40
N ILE A 32 -22.70 -4.86 5.15
CA ILE A 32 -23.25 -4.71 3.81
C ILE A 32 -22.52 -3.61 3.04
N THR A 33 -22.26 -2.47 3.68
CA THR A 33 -21.59 -1.36 3.01
C THR A 33 -20.15 -1.71 2.65
N GLN A 34 -19.44 -2.43 3.51
CA GLN A 34 -18.10 -2.93 3.23
C GLN A 34 -18.10 -3.98 2.11
N ALA A 35 -19.09 -4.89 2.10
CA ALA A 35 -19.24 -5.88 1.04
C ALA A 35 -19.48 -5.23 -0.33
N VAL A 36 -20.41 -4.27 -0.41
CA VAL A 36 -20.69 -3.51 -1.64
C VAL A 36 -19.48 -2.71 -2.08
N TYR A 37 -18.87 -1.97 -1.16
CA TYR A 37 -17.65 -1.21 -1.43
C TYR A 37 -16.53 -2.10 -1.99
N GLY A 38 -16.37 -3.30 -1.41
CA GLY A 38 -15.38 -4.28 -1.83
C GLY A 38 -15.67 -4.96 -3.17
N ALA A 39 -16.93 -5.00 -3.60
CA ALA A 39 -17.40 -5.65 -4.83
C ALA A 39 -17.28 -4.76 -6.07
N VAL A 40 -17.18 -3.44 -5.91
CA VAL A 40 -17.06 -2.51 -7.06
C VAL A 40 -15.71 -2.73 -7.79
N PRO A 41 -15.72 -2.96 -9.11
CA PRO A 41 -14.49 -3.07 -9.90
C PRO A 41 -13.71 -1.75 -9.94
N HIS A 42 -12.37 -1.84 -9.95
CA HIS A 42 -11.47 -0.67 -9.99
C HIS A 42 -11.79 0.33 -11.11
N ARG A 43 -12.13 -0.17 -12.30
CA ARG A 43 -12.49 0.63 -13.49
C ARG A 43 -13.76 1.47 -13.30
N ASP A 44 -14.67 1.00 -12.46
CA ASP A 44 -16.01 1.61 -12.30
C ASP A 44 -16.04 2.60 -11.14
N ILE A 45 -15.03 2.61 -10.26
CA ILE A 45 -14.93 3.52 -9.09
C ILE A 45 -15.15 4.97 -9.52
N LYS A 46 -14.42 5.43 -10.54
CA LYS A 46 -14.52 6.82 -11.03
C LYS A 46 -15.92 7.19 -11.49
N LEU A 47 -16.60 6.26 -12.18
CA LEU A 47 -17.97 6.46 -12.66
C LEU A 47 -18.94 6.54 -11.47
N VAL A 48 -18.85 5.59 -10.54
CA VAL A 48 -19.70 5.53 -9.35
C VAL A 48 -19.55 6.79 -8.50
N VAL A 49 -18.31 7.22 -8.25
CA VAL A 49 -18.04 8.45 -7.47
C VAL A 49 -18.61 9.69 -8.15
N ARG A 50 -18.48 9.79 -9.49
CA ARG A 50 -19.02 10.93 -10.26
C ARG A 50 -20.54 11.02 -10.17
N GLN A 51 -21.23 9.89 -10.14
CA GLN A 51 -22.68 9.83 -10.06
C GLN A 51 -23.21 9.85 -8.62
N LEU A 52 -22.34 9.74 -7.63
CA LEU A 52 -22.73 9.69 -6.23
C LEU A 52 -23.27 11.05 -5.77
N PRO A 53 -24.48 11.10 -5.17
CA PRO A 53 -25.00 12.31 -4.56
C PRO A 53 -24.08 12.81 -3.43
N THR A 54 -23.86 14.12 -3.38
CA THR A 54 -22.92 14.77 -2.43
C THR A 54 -23.23 14.46 -0.97
N MET A 55 -24.50 14.24 -0.61
CA MET A 55 -24.91 13.85 0.75
C MET A 55 -24.28 12.54 1.25
N TYR A 56 -23.86 11.65 0.34
CA TYR A 56 -23.22 10.37 0.68
C TYR A 56 -21.68 10.42 0.64
N VAL A 57 -21.09 11.50 0.13
CA VAL A 57 -19.63 11.68 0.07
C VAL A 57 -18.97 11.55 1.45
N PRO A 58 -19.52 12.11 2.55
CA PRO A 58 -18.93 11.95 3.87
C PRO A 58 -18.92 10.49 4.33
N LYS A 59 -20.01 9.74 4.07
CA LYS A 59 -20.10 8.31 4.39
C LYS A 59 -19.09 7.49 3.58
N LEU A 60 -18.94 7.81 2.30
CA LEU A 60 -17.94 7.17 1.45
C LEU A 60 -16.52 7.40 1.97
N LEU A 61 -16.15 8.64 2.27
CA LEU A 61 -14.83 8.99 2.78
C LEU A 61 -14.53 8.32 4.13
N ALA A 62 -15.51 8.25 5.03
CA ALA A 62 -15.34 7.60 6.33
C ALA A 62 -15.06 6.09 6.19
N ILE A 63 -15.80 5.39 5.32
CA ILE A 63 -15.58 3.96 5.08
C ILE A 63 -14.27 3.71 4.33
N ALA A 64 -13.94 4.55 3.35
CA ALA A 64 -12.68 4.45 2.63
C ALA A 64 -11.48 4.64 3.57
N ALA A 65 -11.55 5.61 4.50
CA ALA A 65 -10.52 5.82 5.51
C ALA A 65 -10.41 4.63 6.48
N GLU A 66 -11.53 4.12 6.98
CA GLU A 66 -11.53 2.96 7.88
C GLU A 66 -10.93 1.72 7.22
N LEU A 67 -11.32 1.43 5.97
CA LEU A 67 -10.80 0.28 5.22
C LEU A 67 -9.35 0.48 4.78
N LEU A 68 -8.88 1.72 4.64
CA LEU A 68 -7.47 2.01 4.41
C LEU A 68 -6.61 1.73 5.65
N GLU A 69 -7.12 2.04 6.85
CA GLU A 69 -6.41 1.75 8.11
C GLU A 69 -6.37 0.25 8.45
N LYS A 70 -7.46 -0.49 8.16
CA LYS A 70 -7.62 -1.89 8.60
C LYS A 70 -7.43 -2.92 7.50
N GLY A 71 -7.54 -2.52 6.23
CA GLY A 71 -7.62 -3.44 5.10
C GLY A 71 -6.27 -3.73 4.45
N PRO A 72 -6.13 -4.91 3.80
CA PRO A 72 -4.90 -5.27 3.07
C PRO A 72 -4.78 -4.56 1.71
N ARG A 73 -5.89 -3.99 1.17
CA ARG A 73 -5.94 -3.41 -0.19
C ARG A 73 -5.79 -1.89 -0.16
N LEU A 74 -4.56 -1.44 0.08
CA LEU A 74 -4.25 -0.01 0.23
C LEU A 74 -4.56 0.79 -1.04
N GLU A 75 -4.14 0.29 -2.20
CA GLU A 75 -4.39 0.94 -3.50
C GLU A 75 -5.89 1.19 -3.74
N PHE A 76 -6.73 0.22 -3.37
CA PHE A 76 -8.18 0.34 -3.52
C PHE A 76 -8.74 1.50 -2.69
N GLY A 77 -8.38 1.58 -1.41
CA GLY A 77 -8.82 2.68 -0.54
C GLY A 77 -8.34 4.05 -1.03
N LEU A 78 -7.09 4.14 -1.49
CA LEU A 78 -6.51 5.36 -2.04
C LEU A 78 -7.21 5.82 -3.33
N LEU A 79 -7.59 4.88 -4.21
CA LEU A 79 -8.33 5.20 -5.42
C LEU A 79 -9.70 5.82 -5.11
N TRP A 80 -10.44 5.27 -4.14
CA TRP A 80 -11.71 5.83 -3.70
C TRP A 80 -11.57 7.23 -3.13
N ILE A 81 -10.60 7.44 -2.23
CA ILE A 81 -10.33 8.76 -1.63
C ILE A 81 -9.93 9.76 -2.71
N ARG A 82 -9.00 9.38 -3.60
CA ARG A 82 -8.54 10.23 -4.69
C ARG A 82 -9.70 10.66 -5.60
N GLU A 83 -10.50 9.72 -6.09
CA GLU A 83 -11.62 10.06 -6.98
C GLU A 83 -12.68 10.90 -6.27
N ALA A 84 -12.98 10.61 -4.99
CA ALA A 84 -13.93 11.40 -4.20
C ALA A 84 -13.46 12.86 -4.02
N LEU A 85 -12.18 13.06 -3.70
CA LEU A 85 -11.59 14.39 -3.57
C LEU A 85 -11.48 15.12 -4.91
N MET A 86 -11.18 14.41 -6.01
CA MET A 86 -11.07 15.00 -7.35
C MET A 86 -12.42 15.46 -7.90
N VAL A 87 -13.46 14.65 -7.74
CA VAL A 87 -14.81 14.96 -8.25
C VAL A 87 -15.53 15.96 -7.35
N HIS A 88 -15.54 15.72 -6.04
CA HIS A 88 -16.34 16.50 -5.09
C HIS A 88 -15.53 17.55 -4.33
N GLY A 89 -14.27 17.79 -4.74
CA GLY A 89 -13.33 18.66 -4.02
C GLY A 89 -13.83 20.08 -3.78
N ARG A 90 -14.55 20.69 -4.73
CA ARG A 90 -15.14 22.03 -4.55
C ARG A 90 -16.19 22.02 -3.43
N TRP A 91 -17.11 21.06 -3.47
CA TRP A 91 -18.17 20.91 -2.46
C TRP A 91 -17.59 20.59 -1.08
N ILE A 92 -16.56 19.75 -1.02
CA ILE A 92 -15.82 19.44 0.21
C ILE A 92 -15.15 20.70 0.77
N ARG A 93 -14.51 21.50 -0.08
CA ARG A 93 -13.80 22.72 0.32
C ARG A 93 -14.74 23.75 0.94
N GLU A 94 -15.95 23.89 0.42
CA GLU A 94 -16.98 24.78 0.97
C GLU A 94 -17.50 24.32 2.34
N ARG A 95 -17.37 23.02 2.66
CA ARG A 95 -17.90 22.38 3.88
C ARG A 95 -16.80 21.79 4.75
N THR A 96 -15.59 22.34 4.68
CA THR A 96 -14.42 21.82 5.43
C THR A 96 -14.67 21.74 6.92
N VAL A 97 -15.38 22.72 7.50
CA VAL A 97 -15.72 22.75 8.92
C VAL A 97 -16.69 21.63 9.30
N GLU A 98 -17.75 21.44 8.51
CA GLU A 98 -18.74 20.37 8.72
C GLU A 98 -18.12 18.99 8.55
N LEU A 99 -17.24 18.83 7.56
CA LEU A 99 -16.58 17.57 7.23
C LEU A 99 -15.28 17.35 8.00
N ALA A 100 -14.94 18.21 8.96
CA ALA A 100 -13.62 18.23 9.58
C ALA A 100 -13.28 16.90 10.28
N SER A 101 -14.25 16.22 10.88
CA SER A 101 -14.04 14.91 11.52
C SER A 101 -13.64 13.83 10.50
N VAL A 102 -14.38 13.73 9.40
CA VAL A 102 -14.14 12.76 8.33
C VAL A 102 -12.82 13.07 7.62
N LEU A 103 -12.54 14.35 7.35
CA LEU A 103 -11.28 14.77 6.73
C LEU A 103 -10.07 14.47 7.62
N ARG A 104 -10.19 14.65 8.95
CA ARG A 104 -9.15 14.22 9.89
C ARG A 104 -8.94 12.71 9.87
N GLN A 105 -10.02 11.93 9.80
CA GLN A 105 -9.93 10.47 9.69
C GLN A 105 -9.21 10.05 8.40
N VAL A 106 -9.56 10.66 7.26
CA VAL A 106 -8.86 10.43 5.98
C VAL A 106 -7.39 10.81 6.09
N ASN A 107 -7.05 11.98 6.63
CA ASN A 107 -5.66 12.41 6.79
C ASN A 107 -4.87 11.46 7.69
N ARG A 108 -5.45 11.00 8.80
CA ARG A 108 -4.81 10.01 9.67
C ARG A 108 -4.50 8.72 8.91
N ALA A 109 -5.46 8.19 8.15
CA ALA A 109 -5.28 6.99 7.36
C ALA A 109 -4.17 7.14 6.31
N LEU A 110 -4.07 8.31 5.67
CA LEU A 110 -3.02 8.64 4.70
C LEU A 110 -1.62 8.75 5.36
N VAL A 111 -1.51 9.40 6.51
CA VAL A 111 -0.23 9.52 7.24
C VAL A 111 0.27 8.15 7.70
N LEU A 112 -0.63 7.31 8.22
CA LEU A 112 -0.28 5.93 8.60
C LEU A 112 0.25 5.13 7.41
N TYR A 113 -0.35 5.32 6.23
CA TYR A 113 0.14 4.71 4.99
C TYR A 113 1.54 5.20 4.62
N GLU A 114 1.76 6.52 4.62
CA GLU A 114 3.06 7.12 4.31
C GLU A 114 4.14 6.57 5.26
N GLU A 115 3.87 6.55 6.57
CA GLU A 115 4.78 5.95 7.54
C GLU A 115 5.05 4.46 7.29
N THR A 116 4.03 3.69 6.91
CA THR A 116 4.18 2.25 6.65
C THR A 116 5.07 2.00 5.43
N VAL A 117 4.85 2.75 4.35
CA VAL A 117 5.69 2.67 3.14
C VAL A 117 7.12 3.08 3.45
N LEU A 118 7.32 4.17 4.20
CA LEU A 118 8.64 4.63 4.62
C LEU A 118 9.33 3.60 5.52
N LYS A 119 8.63 3.00 6.50
CA LYS A 119 9.19 1.96 7.38
C LYS A 119 9.63 0.73 6.57
N LEU A 120 8.80 0.25 5.64
CA LEU A 120 9.16 -0.87 4.77
C LEU A 120 10.37 -0.54 3.90
N TRP A 121 10.42 0.68 3.36
CA TRP A 121 11.55 1.15 2.58
C TRP A 121 12.84 1.19 3.41
N VAL A 122 12.80 1.79 4.60
CA VAL A 122 13.95 1.88 5.52
C VAL A 122 14.41 0.50 5.98
N LEU A 123 13.50 -0.42 6.30
CA LEU A 123 13.84 -1.79 6.71
C LEU A 123 14.52 -2.55 5.56
N ARG A 124 13.95 -2.49 4.36
CA ARG A 124 14.50 -3.17 3.18
C ARG A 124 15.84 -2.56 2.77
N PHE A 125 15.96 -1.24 2.80
CA PHE A 125 17.21 -0.52 2.48
C PHE A 125 18.30 -0.82 3.50
N SER A 126 17.98 -0.80 4.80
CA SER A 126 18.92 -1.14 5.88
C SER A 126 19.38 -2.59 5.78
N HIS A 127 18.48 -3.51 5.44
CA HIS A 127 18.83 -4.91 5.22
C HIS A 127 19.75 -5.08 4.01
N ALA A 128 19.42 -4.45 2.88
CA ALA A 128 20.24 -4.46 1.68
C ALA A 128 21.63 -3.86 1.93
N HIS A 129 21.71 -2.74 2.66
CA HIS A 129 22.98 -2.12 3.04
C HIS A 129 23.81 -3.05 3.93
N LYS A 130 23.24 -3.63 5.00
CA LYS A 130 23.94 -4.62 5.85
C LYS A 130 24.42 -5.82 5.04
N MET A 131 23.64 -6.30 4.09
CA MET A 131 24.00 -7.42 3.22
C MET A 131 25.16 -7.07 2.29
N LEU A 132 25.15 -5.89 1.67
CA LEU A 132 26.23 -5.40 0.81
C LEU A 132 27.53 -5.19 1.59
N THR A 133 27.48 -4.56 2.76
CA THR A 133 28.65 -4.35 3.62
C THR A 133 29.25 -5.68 4.08
N ARG A 134 28.41 -6.65 4.47
CA ARG A 134 28.86 -8.02 4.82
C ARG A 134 29.51 -8.72 3.62
N ARG A 135 28.93 -8.60 2.43
CA ARG A 135 29.47 -9.21 1.20
C ARG A 135 30.83 -8.60 0.84
N SER A 136 30.96 -7.27 0.89
CA SER A 136 32.22 -6.58 0.63
C SER A 136 33.31 -6.99 1.63
N ARG A 137 32.97 -7.08 2.92
CA ARG A 137 33.89 -7.53 3.95
C ARG A 137 34.41 -8.95 3.67
N ARG A 138 33.52 -9.87 3.33
CA ARG A 138 33.88 -11.26 2.99
C ARG A 138 34.77 -11.33 1.74
N CYS A 139 34.52 -10.50 0.72
CA CYS A 139 35.40 -10.41 -0.44
C CYS A 139 36.81 -9.92 -0.07
N ASN A 140 36.92 -8.94 0.82
CA ASN A 140 38.23 -8.44 1.28
C ASN A 140 38.99 -9.51 2.08
N GLU A 141 38.32 -10.20 3.00
CA GLU A 141 38.89 -11.30 3.79
C GLU A 141 39.37 -12.46 2.89
N ASN A 142 38.56 -12.82 1.88
CA ASN A 142 38.94 -13.85 0.90
C ASN A 142 40.15 -13.42 0.06
N THR A 143 40.18 -12.15 -0.38
CA THR A 143 41.30 -11.61 -1.19
C THR A 143 42.60 -11.62 -0.41
N ALA A 144 42.57 -11.21 0.86
CA ALA A 144 43.74 -11.24 1.74
C ALA A 144 44.25 -12.67 1.96
N THR A 145 43.34 -13.62 2.20
CA THR A 145 43.69 -15.03 2.37
C THR A 145 44.33 -15.61 1.11
N LEU A 146 43.75 -15.32 -0.07
CA LEU A 146 44.30 -15.78 -1.34
C LEU A 146 45.69 -15.19 -1.62
N SER A 147 45.89 -13.89 -1.36
CA SER A 147 47.19 -13.25 -1.52
C SER A 147 48.25 -13.90 -0.62
N TYR A 148 47.89 -14.21 0.64
CA TYR A 148 48.79 -14.89 1.55
C TYR A 148 49.17 -16.29 1.04
N ILE A 149 48.20 -17.08 0.58
CA ILE A 149 48.46 -18.43 0.05
C ILE A 149 49.36 -18.36 -1.18
N ILE A 150 49.13 -17.40 -2.08
CA ILE A 150 49.97 -17.17 -3.25
C ILE A 150 51.41 -16.84 -2.82
N ASP A 151 51.60 -15.93 -1.87
CA ASP A 151 52.93 -15.57 -1.39
C ASP A 151 53.66 -16.75 -0.73
N GLN A 152 52.94 -17.60 0.01
CA GLN A 152 53.50 -18.83 0.59
C GLN A 152 53.91 -19.83 -0.50
N SER A 153 53.12 -19.98 -1.57
CA SER A 153 53.47 -20.88 -2.68
C SER A 153 54.74 -20.43 -3.41
N LYS A 154 54.86 -19.13 -3.72
CA LYS A 154 56.05 -18.55 -4.37
C LYS A 154 57.31 -18.73 -3.53
N ARG A 155 57.20 -18.61 -2.20
CA ARG A 155 58.33 -18.84 -1.29
C ARG A 155 58.78 -20.29 -1.31
N ARG A 156 57.85 -21.24 -1.28
CA ARG A 156 58.15 -22.67 -1.35
C ARG A 156 58.78 -23.04 -2.69
N GLU A 157 58.27 -22.52 -3.80
CA GLU A 157 58.87 -22.71 -5.13
C GLU A 157 60.31 -22.18 -5.14
N ALA A 158 60.56 -20.96 -4.64
CA ALA A 158 61.90 -20.39 -4.55
C ALA A 158 62.85 -21.16 -3.62
N GLU A 159 62.36 -21.75 -2.53
CA GLU A 159 63.16 -22.65 -1.66
C GLU A 159 63.49 -23.97 -2.36
N THR A 160 62.53 -24.52 -3.11
CA THR A 160 62.72 -25.77 -3.87
C THR A 160 63.72 -25.58 -5.01
N ASP A 161 63.63 -24.46 -5.74
CA ASP A 161 64.57 -24.09 -6.80
C ASP A 161 65.99 -23.87 -6.26
N ARG A 162 66.13 -23.31 -5.05
CA ARG A 162 67.44 -23.14 -4.40
C ARG A 162 68.08 -24.47 -3.99
N MET A 163 67.29 -25.42 -3.52
CA MET A 163 67.76 -26.77 -3.16
C MET A 163 68.13 -27.65 -4.37
N GLN A 164 67.71 -27.30 -5.58
CA GLN A 164 68.04 -28.04 -6.81
C GLN A 164 69.32 -27.51 -7.50
N VAL A 165 69.84 -26.35 -7.08
CA VAL A 165 71.02 -25.70 -7.67
C VAL A 165 72.29 -25.94 -6.82
N GLU A 166 72.15 -26.44 -5.60
CA GLU A 166 73.24 -27.02 -4.77
C GLU A 166 73.37 -28.54 -5.00
#